data_AF-A0A1E4T2F4-F1
#
_entry.id   AF-A0A1E4T2F4-F1
#
_cell.length_a   1.000
_cell.length_b   1.000
_cell.length_c   1.000
_cell.angle_alpha   90.00
_cell.angle_beta   90.00
_cell.angle_gamma   90.00
#
_symmetry.space_group_name_H-M   'P 1'
#
loop_
_entity.id
_entity.type
_entity.pdbx_description
1 polymer ?
#
loop_
_entity_poly.entity_id
_entity_poly.type
_entity_poly.pdbx_seq_one_letter_code
_entity_poly.pdbx_strand_id
1 'polypeptide(L)'
;MSRLYEYQVIGRKLPTESVPEPKLYRMRIFAPNDVVAKSRYWYFLQKLHKVKKASGEIVSLNVIAEAHPTKVKNFGIWIRYDSRSGTHNMYKEYRDVTRVAAVETMYQDLAARHRARFRSIHILKVVELEKTDDVKRQYIRQFLTKDLSFPLPHRVTKPTSLYAAKRPTTFY
;
A
#
# COMPACT_ATOMS: atom_id res chain seq x y z
N MET A 1 3.05 -11.99 1.72
CA MET A 1 2.01 -11.61 0.74
C MET A 1 2.65 -11.55 -0.62
N SER A 2 1.96 -12.00 -1.67
CA SER A 2 2.39 -11.80 -3.06
C SER A 2 2.27 -10.32 -3.44
N ARG A 3 2.86 -9.96 -4.59
CA ARG A 3 2.80 -8.62 -5.19
C ARG A 3 1.36 -8.11 -5.22
N LEU A 4 1.15 -6.87 -4.78
CA LEU A 4 -0.15 -6.21 -4.74
C LEU A 4 -0.44 -5.51 -6.07
N TYR A 5 -1.72 -5.32 -6.33
CA TYR A 5 -2.24 -4.46 -7.39
C TYR A 5 -3.26 -3.50 -6.78
N GLU A 6 -3.40 -2.31 -7.36
CA GLU A 6 -4.44 -1.37 -6.99
C GLU A 6 -5.67 -1.59 -7.86
N TYR A 7 -6.81 -1.92 -7.25
CA TYR A 7 -8.08 -2.16 -7.93
C TYR A 7 -9.05 -1.03 -7.63
N GLN A 8 -9.73 -0.54 -8.66
CA GLN A 8 -11.00 0.14 -8.53
C GLN A 8 -12.12 -0.90 -8.50
N VAL A 9 -12.83 -1.00 -7.39
CA VAL A 9 -14.02 -1.86 -7.27
C VAL A 9 -15.24 -0.97 -7.10
N ILE A 10 -16.21 -1.13 -8.00
CA ILE A 10 -17.51 -0.45 -7.96
C ILE A 10 -18.60 -1.49 -7.75
N GLY A 11 -19.48 -1.24 -6.80
CA GLY A 11 -20.65 -2.08 -6.56
C GLY A 11 -21.86 -1.29 -6.09
N ARG A 12 -23.00 -1.96 -6.09
CA ARG A 12 -24.28 -1.39 -5.64
C ARG A 12 -25.12 -2.44 -4.94
N LYS A 13 -26.21 -2.01 -4.32
CA LYS A 13 -27.28 -2.91 -3.89
C LYS A 13 -27.98 -3.47 -5.14
N LEU A 14 -28.56 -4.67 -5.05
CA LEU A 14 -29.40 -5.18 -6.13
C LEU A 14 -30.56 -4.21 -6.39
N PRO A 15 -30.82 -3.85 -7.66
CA PRO A 15 -32.01 -3.08 -8.02
C PRO A 15 -33.30 -3.74 -7.54
N THR A 16 -34.25 -2.94 -7.08
CA THR A 16 -35.60 -3.38 -6.70
C THR A 16 -36.63 -2.58 -7.49
N GLU A 17 -37.87 -3.04 -7.59
CA GLU A 17 -38.94 -2.29 -8.28
C GLU A 17 -39.11 -0.87 -7.72
N SER A 18 -38.97 -0.72 -6.41
CA SER A 18 -39.01 0.57 -5.72
C SER A 18 -37.78 1.46 -5.94
N VAL A 19 -36.63 0.86 -6.26
CA VAL A 19 -35.35 1.57 -6.47
C VAL A 19 -34.60 0.90 -7.63
N PRO A 20 -34.96 1.22 -8.89
CA PRO A 20 -34.37 0.59 -10.07
C PRO A 20 -32.91 1.01 -10.27
N GLU A 21 -32.51 2.19 -9.78
CA GLU A 21 -31.15 2.72 -9.89
C GLU A 21 -30.51 2.96 -8.51
N PRO A 22 -30.01 1.90 -7.83
CA PRO A 22 -29.32 2.06 -6.55
C PRO A 22 -28.01 2.84 -6.71
N LYS A 23 -27.65 3.60 -5.67
CA LYS A 23 -26.40 4.36 -5.61
C LYS A 23 -25.18 3.44 -5.79
N LEU A 24 -24.25 3.89 -6.62
CA LEU A 24 -22.96 3.23 -6.85
C LEU A 24 -21.94 3.63 -5.78
N TYR A 25 -21.26 2.65 -5.22
CA TYR A 25 -20.15 2.85 -4.29
C TYR A 25 -18.84 2.43 -4.95
N ARG A 26 -17.79 3.22 -4.76
CA ARG A 26 -16.46 2.98 -5.33
C ARG A 26 -15.41 2.91 -4.23
N MET A 27 -14.53 1.91 -4.30
CA MET A 27 -13.35 1.82 -3.43
C MET A 27 -12.08 1.54 -4.25
N ARG A 28 -10.96 2.06 -3.75
CA ARG A 28 -9.62 1.67 -4.20
C ARG A 28 -9.08 0.63 -3.22
N ILE A 29 -8.79 -0.57 -3.70
CA ILE A 29 -8.36 -1.70 -2.87
C ILE A 29 -7.00 -2.19 -3.34
N PHE A 30 -6.06 -2.32 -2.42
CA PHE A 30 -4.78 -2.97 -2.67
C PHE A 30 -4.89 -4.46 -2.33
N ALA A 31 -4.72 -5.32 -3.33
CA ALA A 31 -4.90 -6.76 -3.18
C ALA A 31 -4.02 -7.53 -4.17
N PRO A 32 -3.68 -8.80 -3.87
CA PRO A 32 -2.87 -9.61 -4.78
C PRO A 32 -3.63 -10.10 -6.03
N ASN A 33 -4.96 -10.18 -5.97
CA ASN A 33 -5.82 -10.62 -7.07
C ASN A 33 -7.23 -10.02 -6.92
N ASP A 34 -8.03 -10.21 -7.96
CA ASP A 34 -9.41 -9.74 -8.06
C ASP A 34 -10.33 -10.37 -7.01
N VAL A 35 -10.16 -11.65 -6.68
CA VAL A 35 -10.95 -12.35 -5.66
C VAL A 35 -10.79 -11.70 -4.28
N VAL A 36 -9.55 -11.43 -3.88
CA VAL A 36 -9.25 -10.75 -2.61
C VAL A 36 -9.74 -9.30 -2.66
N ALA A 37 -9.63 -8.62 -3.80
CA ALA A 37 -10.15 -7.26 -3.96
C ALA A 37 -11.67 -7.20 -3.74
N LYS A 38 -12.43 -8.11 -4.38
CA LYS A 38 -13.89 -8.25 -4.20
C LYS A 38 -14.25 -8.59 -2.75
N SER A 39 -13.51 -9.50 -2.12
CA SER A 39 -13.71 -9.86 -0.71
C SER A 39 -13.52 -8.67 0.23
N ARG A 40 -12.42 -7.92 0.05
CA ARG A 40 -12.13 -6.71 0.84
C ARG A 40 -13.15 -5.60 0.60
N TYR A 41 -13.62 -5.43 -0.64
CA TYR A 41 -14.68 -4.48 -0.97
C TYR A 41 -15.93 -4.74 -0.11
N TRP A 42 -16.44 -5.98 -0.09
CA TRP A 42 -17.61 -6.33 0.73
C TRP A 42 -17.36 -6.16 2.24
N TYR A 43 -16.17 -6.52 2.71
CA TYR A 43 -15.79 -6.33 4.11
C TYR A 43 -15.88 -4.86 4.55
N PHE A 44 -15.37 -3.93 3.72
CA PHE A 44 -15.45 -2.51 4.02
C PHE A 44 -16.85 -1.94 3.78
N LEU A 45 -17.53 -2.36 2.70
CA LEU A 45 -18.85 -1.84 2.38
C LEU A 45 -19.86 -2.18 3.47
N GLN A 46 -19.82 -3.39 4.05
CA GLN A 46 -20.69 -3.77 5.16
C GLN A 46 -20.49 -2.91 6.43
N LYS A 47 -19.27 -2.38 6.64
CA LYS A 47 -18.95 -1.50 7.78
C LYS A 47 -19.43 -0.06 7.56
N LEU A 48 -19.50 0.38 6.30
CA LEU A 48 -19.91 1.74 5.94
C LEU A 48 -21.42 1.86 5.66
N HIS A 49 -21.98 0.84 5.01
CA HIS A 49 -23.37 0.77 4.59
C HIS A 49 -23.96 -0.60 4.93
N LYS A 50 -25.28 -0.66 5.16
CA LYS A 50 -26.01 -1.91 5.47
C LYS A 50 -26.22 -2.77 4.21
N VAL A 51 -25.15 -3.07 3.47
CA VAL A 51 -25.16 -3.90 2.25
C VAL A 51 -24.27 -5.12 2.47
N LYS A 52 -24.81 -6.31 2.18
CA LYS A 52 -24.10 -7.59 2.21
C LYS A 52 -23.85 -8.08 0.79
N LYS A 53 -22.87 -8.98 0.62
CA LYS A 53 -22.55 -9.63 -0.66
C LYS A 53 -23.77 -10.29 -1.33
N ALA A 54 -24.68 -10.89 -0.55
CA ALA A 54 -25.89 -11.52 -1.09
C ALA A 54 -26.96 -10.52 -1.57
N SER A 55 -26.94 -9.29 -1.03
CA SER A 55 -27.94 -8.24 -1.33
C SER A 55 -27.42 -7.19 -2.33
N GLY A 56 -26.26 -7.42 -2.92
CA GLY A 56 -25.59 -6.46 -3.79
C GLY A 56 -24.77 -7.16 -4.86
N GLU A 57 -24.35 -6.38 -5.85
CA GLU A 57 -23.55 -6.84 -6.97
C GLU A 57 -22.34 -5.93 -7.18
N ILE A 58 -21.30 -6.49 -7.80
CA ILE A 58 -20.13 -5.72 -8.24
C ILE A 58 -20.37 -5.39 -9.71
N VAL A 59 -20.41 -4.09 -10.00
CA VAL A 59 -20.69 -3.55 -11.34
C VAL A 59 -19.43 -3.54 -12.19
N SER A 60 -18.29 -3.17 -11.59
CA SER A 60 -17.03 -3.07 -12.31
C SER A 60 -15.85 -3.33 -11.38
N LEU A 61 -14.83 -3.99 -11.94
CA LEU A 61 -13.53 -4.21 -11.31
C LEU A 61 -12.44 -3.88 -12.33
N ASN A 62 -11.70 -2.81 -12.08
CA ASN A 62 -10.64 -2.33 -12.97
C ASN A 62 -9.32 -2.26 -12.21
N VAL A 63 -8.22 -2.67 -12.83
CA VAL A 63 -6.88 -2.44 -12.29
C VAL A 63 -6.49 -0.99 -12.58
N ILE A 64 -6.04 -0.27 -11.56
CA ILE A 64 -5.47 1.08 -11.70
C ILE A 64 -3.96 0.94 -11.81
N ALA A 65 -3.42 1.27 -12.98
CA ALA A 65 -1.98 1.45 -13.18
C ALA A 65 -1.56 2.83 -12.66
N GLU A 66 -0.32 2.93 -12.18
CA GLU A 66 0.27 4.23 -11.83
C GLU A 66 0.47 5.06 -13.10
N ALA A 67 0.04 6.32 -13.10
CA ALA A 67 0.10 7.17 -14.29
C ALA A 67 1.54 7.44 -14.76
N HIS A 68 2.48 7.58 -13.81
CA HIS A 68 3.88 7.88 -14.08
C HIS A 68 4.77 6.95 -13.25
N PRO A 69 4.96 5.69 -13.67
CA PRO A 69 5.62 4.65 -12.86
C PRO A 69 7.14 4.83 -12.73
N THR A 70 7.73 5.79 -13.44
CA THR A 70 9.17 6.12 -13.38
C THR A 70 9.45 7.37 -12.56
N LYS A 71 8.41 8.15 -12.21
CA LYS A 71 8.57 9.37 -11.41
C LYS A 71 8.69 8.99 -9.94
N VAL A 72 9.78 9.41 -9.29
CA VAL A 72 9.93 9.23 -7.84
C VAL A 72 9.00 10.20 -7.10
N LYS A 73 8.27 9.68 -6.12
CA LYS A 73 7.23 10.39 -5.38
C LYS A 73 7.42 10.17 -3.88
N ASN A 74 6.85 11.07 -3.10
CA ASN A 74 6.69 10.88 -1.65
C ASN A 74 5.19 10.64 -1.39
N PHE A 75 4.85 9.62 -0.61
CA PHE A 75 3.48 9.24 -0.32
C PHE A 75 3.19 9.39 1.17
N GLY A 76 2.11 10.07 1.51
CA GLY A 76 1.50 10.04 2.83
C GLY A 76 0.46 8.93 2.91
N ILE A 77 0.58 8.05 3.90
CA ILE A 77 -0.35 6.94 4.13
C ILE A 77 -0.96 7.06 5.53
N TRP A 78 -2.29 7.12 5.57
CA TRP A 78 -3.09 7.07 6.79
C TRP A 78 -3.61 5.65 6.99
N ILE A 79 -3.41 5.14 8.19
CA ILE A 79 -3.60 3.74 8.51
C ILE A 79 -4.39 3.66 9.81
N ARG A 80 -5.36 2.76 9.86
CA ARG A 80 -5.93 2.25 11.10
C ARG A 80 -5.44 0.82 11.27
N TYR A 81 -4.90 0.48 12.42
CA TYR A 81 -4.45 -0.89 12.67
C TYR A 81 -4.80 -1.37 14.07
N ASP A 82 -4.96 -2.68 14.19
CA ASP A 82 -5.23 -3.35 15.46
C ASP A 82 -3.91 -3.88 16.02
N SER A 83 -3.54 -3.39 17.20
CA SER A 83 -2.46 -3.93 18.02
C SER A 83 -2.98 -5.07 18.91
N ARG A 84 -2.12 -5.59 19.81
CA ARG A 84 -2.56 -6.57 20.82
C ARG A 84 -3.48 -5.97 21.88
N SER A 85 -3.37 -4.67 22.14
CA SER A 85 -4.02 -3.99 23.27
C SER A 85 -5.11 -3.01 22.83
N GLY A 86 -5.22 -2.69 21.54
CA GLY A 86 -6.18 -1.71 21.06
C GLY A 86 -6.02 -1.35 19.59
N THR A 87 -6.97 -0.57 19.07
CA THR A 87 -6.99 -0.10 17.68
C THR A 87 -6.50 1.33 17.60
N HIS A 88 -5.53 1.62 16.73
CA HIS A 88 -4.89 2.93 16.65
C HIS A 88 -4.84 3.46 15.22
N ASN A 89 -4.84 4.78 15.10
CA ASN A 89 -4.58 5.48 13.85
C ASN A 89 -3.10 5.85 13.75
N MET A 90 -2.54 5.78 12.55
CA MET A 90 -1.14 6.08 12.28
C MET A 90 -1.02 6.82 10.96
N TYR A 91 -0.06 7.74 10.89
CA TYR A 91 0.36 8.40 9.67
C TYR A 91 1.84 8.11 9.42
N LYS A 92 2.16 7.55 8.24
CA LYS A 92 3.53 7.27 7.81
C LYS A 92 3.75 7.77 6.39
N GLU A 93 5.02 8.04 6.08
CA GLU A 93 5.42 8.52 4.76
C GLU A 93 6.36 7.51 4.11
N TYR A 94 6.25 7.31 2.81
CA TYR A 94 7.09 6.38 2.05
C TYR A 94 7.54 7.06 0.76
N ARG A 95 8.80 6.89 0.38
CA ARG A 95 9.36 7.39 -0.89
C ARG A 95 9.46 6.24 -1.86
N ASP A 96 8.70 6.32 -2.96
CA ASP A 96 8.60 5.24 -3.93
C ASP A 96 8.13 5.79 -5.29
N VAL A 97 8.13 4.96 -6.33
CA VAL A 97 7.69 5.32 -7.68
C VAL A 97 6.20 5.06 -7.93
N THR A 98 5.58 4.14 -7.17
CA THR A 98 4.15 3.81 -7.31
C THR A 98 3.45 3.71 -5.96
N ARG A 99 2.12 3.95 -5.95
CA ARG A 99 1.28 3.74 -4.76
C ARG A 99 1.32 2.30 -4.26
N VAL A 100 1.36 1.35 -5.19
CA VAL A 100 1.42 -0.09 -4.89
C VAL A 100 2.69 -0.42 -4.10
N ALA A 101 3.85 0.02 -4.57
CA ALA A 101 5.13 -0.23 -3.91
C ALA A 101 5.22 0.46 -2.53
N ALA A 102 4.70 1.69 -2.40
CA ALA A 102 4.56 2.37 -1.12
C ALA A 102 3.66 1.60 -0.13
N VAL A 103 2.58 0.98 -0.60
CA VAL A 103 1.70 0.15 0.23
C VAL A 103 2.35 -1.19 0.59
N GLU A 104 3.12 -1.80 -0.32
CA GLU A 104 3.87 -3.03 -0.03
C GLU A 104 4.91 -2.80 1.06
N THR A 105 5.73 -1.75 0.94
CA THR A 105 6.72 -1.36 1.95
C THR A 105 6.05 -1.03 3.29
N MET A 106 4.90 -0.36 3.26
CA MET A 106 4.09 -0.09 4.46
C MET A 106 3.65 -1.37 5.17
N TYR A 107 3.17 -2.38 4.43
CA TYR A 107 2.79 -3.67 5.04
C TYR A 107 4.00 -4.38 5.67
N GLN A 108 5.17 -4.36 5.02
CA GLN A 108 6.39 -4.95 5.59
C GLN A 108 6.86 -4.23 6.85
N ASP A 109 6.82 -2.90 6.83
CA ASP A 109 7.24 -2.05 7.93
C ASP A 109 6.32 -2.21 9.17
N LEU A 110 5.01 -2.28 8.98
CA LEU A 110 4.06 -2.60 10.06
C LEU A 110 4.21 -4.03 10.59
N ALA A 111 4.49 -5.00 9.71
CA ALA A 111 4.75 -6.37 10.12
C ALA A 111 6.05 -6.49 10.93
N ALA A 112 7.11 -5.77 10.53
CA ALA A 112 8.40 -5.80 11.20
C ALA A 112 8.38 -5.08 12.55
N ARG A 113 7.90 -3.83 12.58
CA ARG A 113 7.97 -2.98 13.78
C ARG A 113 6.85 -3.22 14.78
N HIS A 114 5.65 -3.53 14.28
CA HIS A 114 4.45 -3.62 15.12
C HIS A 114 3.81 -5.02 15.11
N ARG A 115 4.40 -5.99 14.40
CA ARG A 115 3.87 -7.36 14.24
C ARG A 115 2.43 -7.36 13.70
N ALA A 116 2.03 -6.29 13.01
CA ALA A 116 0.70 -6.15 12.46
C ALA A 116 0.60 -6.97 11.16
N ARG A 117 -0.38 -7.87 11.11
CA ARG A 117 -0.65 -8.68 9.92
C ARG A 117 -1.63 -7.94 9.01
N PHE A 118 -1.62 -8.26 7.71
CA PHE A 118 -2.52 -7.67 6.72
C PHE A 118 -4.00 -7.58 7.15
N ARG A 119 -4.53 -8.62 7.81
CA ARG A 119 -5.93 -8.65 8.27
C ARG A 119 -6.26 -7.54 9.28
N SER A 120 -5.27 -7.11 10.05
CA SER A 120 -5.37 -6.15 11.16
C SER A 120 -5.06 -4.72 10.74
N ILE A 121 -4.95 -4.45 9.44
CA ILE A 121 -4.56 -3.15 8.90
C ILE A 121 -5.62 -2.70 7.89
N HIS A 122 -6.16 -1.50 8.10
CA HIS A 122 -7.03 -0.78 7.17
C HIS A 122 -6.29 0.46 6.67
N ILE A 123 -6.15 0.58 5.35
CA ILE A 123 -5.59 1.78 4.72
C ILE A 123 -6.73 2.78 4.58
N LEU A 124 -6.61 3.93 5.25
CA LEU A 124 -7.62 4.99 5.24
C LEU A 124 -7.46 5.88 4.01
N LYS A 125 -6.22 6.27 3.72
CA LYS A 125 -5.91 7.20 2.63
C LYS A 125 -4.46 7.02 2.18
N VAL A 126 -4.22 7.12 0.88
CA VAL A 126 -2.89 7.21 0.26
C VAL A 126 -2.88 8.43 -0.64
N VAL A 127 -1.93 9.34 -0.43
CA VAL A 127 -1.80 10.61 -1.17
C VAL A 127 -0.35 10.83 -1.58
N GLU A 128 -0.11 11.30 -2.80
CA GLU A 128 1.18 11.84 -3.23
C GLU A 128 1.38 13.22 -2.59
N LEU A 129 2.49 13.42 -1.88
CA LEU A 129 2.90 14.70 -1.34
C LEU A 129 3.65 15.46 -2.43
N GLU A 130 2.99 16.48 -2.98
CA GLU A 130 3.51 17.23 -4.13
C GLU A 130 4.59 18.24 -3.73
N LYS A 131 4.42 18.91 -2.58
CA LYS A 131 5.38 19.88 -2.07
C LYS A 131 6.36 19.20 -1.11
N THR A 132 7.62 19.60 -1.18
CA THR A 132 8.65 19.14 -0.24
C THR A 132 8.34 19.53 1.20
N ASP A 133 7.68 20.67 1.40
CA ASP A 133 7.34 21.21 2.72
C ASP A 133 6.25 20.40 3.43
N ASP A 134 5.41 19.68 2.66
CA ASP A 134 4.36 18.83 3.19
C ASP A 134 4.90 17.54 3.84
N VAL A 135 6.17 17.21 3.58
CA VAL A 135 6.86 16.05 4.17
C VAL A 135 7.16 16.32 5.64
N LYS A 136 6.63 15.49 6.53
CA LYS A 136 6.75 15.65 7.99
C LYS A 136 7.76 14.69 8.61
N ARG A 137 8.06 13.57 7.96
CA ARG A 137 8.91 12.52 8.54
C ARG A 137 10.38 12.74 8.20
N GLN A 138 11.22 12.84 9.23
CA GLN A 138 12.65 13.13 9.07
C GLN A 138 13.39 12.11 8.19
N TYR A 139 13.01 10.83 8.28
CA TYR A 139 13.60 9.78 7.45
C TYR A 139 13.26 9.88 5.96
N ILE A 140 12.26 10.68 5.57
CA ILE A 140 12.02 11.07 4.17
C ILE A 140 12.71 12.39 3.86
N ARG A 141 12.67 13.37 4.77
CA ARG A 141 13.32 14.68 4.60
C ARG A 141 14.81 14.59 4.28
N GLN A 142 15.53 13.64 4.88
CA GLN A 142 16.96 13.42 4.57
C GLN A 142 17.22 13.17 3.08
N PHE A 143 16.26 12.59 2.35
CA PHE A 143 16.36 12.30 0.93
C PHE A 143 15.96 13.47 0.01
N LEU A 144 15.58 14.62 0.58
CA LEU A 144 15.17 15.83 -0.15
C LEU A 144 16.25 16.91 -0.13
N THR A 145 17.40 16.62 0.46
CA THR A 145 18.54 17.54 0.49
C THR A 145 19.05 17.77 -0.93
N LYS A 146 19.46 19.02 -1.21
CA LYS A 146 20.03 19.40 -2.50
C LYS A 146 21.36 18.67 -2.70
N ASP A 147 21.60 18.19 -3.93
CA ASP A 147 22.85 17.54 -4.34
C ASP A 147 23.24 16.33 -3.46
N LEU A 148 22.23 15.59 -2.99
CA LEU A 148 22.40 14.41 -2.14
C LEU A 148 23.29 13.37 -2.81
N SER A 149 24.41 13.08 -2.16
CA SER A 149 25.33 11.99 -2.50
C SER A 149 25.76 11.26 -1.22
N PHE A 150 25.97 9.95 -1.33
CA PHE A 150 26.39 9.12 -0.20
C PHE A 150 27.26 7.94 -0.68
N PRO A 151 28.29 7.54 0.08
CA PRO A 151 29.06 6.35 -0.24
C PRO A 151 28.25 5.08 0.04
N LEU A 152 28.69 3.94 -0.52
CA LEU A 152 28.20 2.60 -0.18
C LEU A 152 29.32 1.76 0.46
N PRO A 153 29.69 2.02 1.74
CA PRO A 153 30.68 1.21 2.43
C PRO A 153 30.21 -0.24 2.59
N HIS A 154 31.16 -1.15 2.75
CA HIS A 154 30.89 -2.57 2.98
C HIS A 154 30.18 -3.27 1.82
N ARG A 155 30.75 -3.15 0.61
CA ARG A 155 30.25 -3.84 -0.58
C ARG A 155 30.47 -5.35 -0.42
N VAL A 156 29.40 -6.12 -0.62
CA VAL A 156 29.46 -7.60 -0.58
C VAL A 156 29.19 -8.15 -1.97
N THR A 157 30.15 -8.91 -2.52
CA THR A 157 29.99 -9.62 -3.79
C THR A 157 29.49 -11.03 -3.57
N LYS A 158 28.55 -11.49 -4.40
CA LYS A 158 28.05 -12.87 -4.34
C LYS A 158 29.18 -13.83 -4.77
N PRO A 159 29.59 -14.80 -3.93
CA PRO A 159 30.60 -15.77 -4.31
C PRO A 159 30.05 -16.75 -5.36
N THR A 160 30.88 -17.12 -6.33
CA THR A 160 30.56 -18.14 -7.35
C THR A 160 30.80 -19.57 -6.85
N SER A 161 31.71 -19.74 -5.90
CA SER A 161 32.09 -21.01 -5.28
C SER A 161 32.06 -20.92 -3.76
N LEU A 162 31.98 -22.07 -3.08
CA LEU A 162 31.98 -22.14 -1.62
C LEU A 162 33.31 -21.62 -1.02
N TYR A 163 34.42 -21.89 -1.71
CA TYR A 163 35.76 -21.45 -1.30
C TYR A 163 36.34 -20.48 -2.32
N ALA A 164 37.13 -19.52 -1.82
CA ALA A 164 37.88 -18.58 -2.63
C ALA A 164 39.36 -18.59 -2.20
N ALA A 165 40.27 -18.59 -3.18
CA ALA A 165 41.71 -18.56 -2.92
C ALA A 165 42.18 -17.24 -2.29
N LYS A 166 41.38 -16.17 -2.40
CA LYS A 166 41.65 -14.85 -1.83
C LYS A 166 40.55 -14.49 -0.83
N ARG A 167 40.94 -13.89 0.29
CA ARG A 167 40.01 -13.34 1.30
C ARG A 167 39.24 -12.16 0.67
N PRO A 168 37.91 -12.08 0.82
CA PRO A 168 37.12 -11.03 0.17
C PRO A 168 37.46 -9.64 0.73
N THR A 169 37.38 -8.63 -0.12
CA THR A 169 37.44 -7.22 0.25
C THR A 169 36.04 -6.62 0.21
N THR A 170 35.78 -5.62 1.05
CA THR A 170 34.47 -4.96 1.15
C THR A 170 34.48 -3.50 0.72
N PHE A 171 35.55 -3.11 0.01
CA PHE A 171 35.71 -1.79 -0.58
C PHE A 171 34.83 -1.64 -1.84
N TYR A 172 34.34 -0.42 -2.11
CA TYR A 172 33.50 -0.12 -3.27
C TYR A 172 34.32 0.28 -4.49
#